data_AF-A0A7C3LIK0-F1
#
_entry.id   AF-A0A7C3LIK0-F1
#
_cell.length_a   1.000
_cell.length_b   1.000
_cell.length_c   1.000
_cell.angle_alpha   90.00
_cell.angle_beta   90.00
_cell.angle_gamma   90.00
#
_symmetry.space_group_name_H-M   'P 1'
#
loop_
_entity.id
_entity.type
_entity.pdbx_description
1 polymer ?
#
loop_
_entity_poly.entity_id
_entity_poly.type
_entity_poly.pdbx_seq_one_letter_code
_entity_poly.pdbx_strand_id
1 'polypeptide(L)'
;MVSSQKSMTMDWEGAGMTEAPTAPDSLKEAGLTLSFLNDLTLRTLYLRGGMLGLDLARFMCLPFKVIEESLKFLKDEKCIEVAGGDLIGRVSYRFNLTELGRARAQEAMKLCAYVGPAPVPLEDYVEQTYRQAVTGIGCSPEPLRAAFSHLVIPDELFSAIGPAIVSGRSVFIYGPPGNGKTSIARAIGEFMNNAGGEVYVPYAFLAENSIITVFDQSLHQLADDRDADRIEDNEATI
;
A
#
# COMPACT_ATOMS: atom_id res chain seq x y z
N MET A 1 -39.82 -45.54 3.29
CA MET A 1 -38.72 -44.92 2.52
C MET A 1 -39.18 -43.55 2.03
N VAL A 2 -38.88 -42.48 2.75
CA VAL A 2 -38.78 -41.13 2.18
C VAL A 2 -37.63 -40.47 2.93
N SER A 3 -36.50 -40.36 2.25
CA SER A 3 -35.27 -39.73 2.74
C SER A 3 -35.50 -38.23 2.80
N SER A 4 -35.36 -37.64 3.98
CA SER A 4 -35.38 -36.19 4.17
C SER A 4 -34.07 -35.62 3.63
N GLN A 5 -34.16 -34.88 2.51
CA GLN A 5 -33.05 -34.14 1.93
C GLN A 5 -32.65 -33.02 2.89
N LYS A 6 -31.52 -33.24 3.58
CA LYS A 6 -30.85 -32.23 4.39
C LYS A 6 -30.29 -31.18 3.42
N SER A 7 -30.88 -29.98 3.39
CA SER A 7 -30.28 -28.86 2.67
C SER A 7 -28.94 -28.53 3.34
N MET A 8 -27.85 -28.80 2.63
CA MET A 8 -26.55 -28.26 2.99
C MET A 8 -26.55 -26.77 2.64
N THR A 9 -26.99 -25.95 3.58
CA THR A 9 -26.61 -24.54 3.62
C THR A 9 -25.11 -24.53 3.91
N MET A 10 -24.29 -24.29 2.89
CA MET A 10 -22.89 -23.92 3.09
C MET A 10 -22.88 -22.51 3.66
N ASP A 11 -22.58 -22.39 4.95
CA ASP A 11 -22.25 -21.11 5.57
C ASP A 11 -20.95 -20.63 4.91
N TRP A 12 -21.08 -19.64 4.03
CA TRP A 12 -19.96 -18.97 3.41
C TRP A 12 -19.47 -17.93 4.43
N GLU A 13 -18.52 -18.30 5.28
CA GLU A 13 -17.73 -17.31 6.01
C GLU A 13 -17.05 -16.43 4.95
N GLY A 14 -17.42 -15.15 4.89
CA GLY A 14 -16.83 -14.20 3.97
C GLY A 14 -15.32 -14.22 4.11
N ALA A 15 -14.60 -14.09 2.99
CA ALA A 15 -13.15 -13.92 3.01
C ALA A 15 -12.82 -12.85 4.06
N GLY A 16 -12.11 -13.25 5.13
CA GLY A 16 -11.80 -12.34 6.22
C GLY A 16 -11.11 -11.09 5.67
N MET A 17 -11.44 -9.92 6.23
CA MET A 17 -10.76 -8.68 5.87
C MET A 17 -9.25 -8.90 6.00
N THR A 18 -8.52 -8.53 4.95
CA THR A 18 -7.07 -8.63 4.92
C THR A 18 -6.48 -7.78 6.05
N GLU A 19 -5.67 -8.42 6.90
CA GLU A 19 -5.10 -7.73 8.06
C GLU A 19 -4.07 -6.69 7.58
N ALA A 20 -4.17 -5.48 8.13
CA ALA A 20 -3.27 -4.40 7.80
C ALA A 20 -1.85 -4.70 8.27
N PRO A 21 -0.81 -4.32 7.51
CA PRO A 21 0.56 -4.34 8.01
C PRO A 21 0.69 -3.48 9.26
N THR A 22 1.32 -4.01 10.31
CA THR A 22 1.59 -3.28 11.54
C THR A 22 2.65 -2.21 11.30
N ALA A 23 2.46 -1.02 11.89
CA ALA A 23 3.48 0.02 11.87
C ALA A 23 4.74 -0.45 12.62
N PRO A 24 5.95 -0.24 12.07
CA PRO A 24 7.18 -0.71 12.71
C PRO A 24 7.49 0.06 13.99
N ASP A 25 7.94 -0.64 15.03
CA ASP A 25 8.31 -0.01 16.30
C ASP A 25 9.75 0.50 16.33
N SER A 26 10.59 0.05 15.39
CA SER A 26 12.01 0.41 15.28
C SER A 26 12.49 0.46 13.83
N LEU A 27 13.66 1.07 13.60
CA LEU A 27 14.32 1.07 12.30
C LEU A 27 14.62 -0.34 11.79
N LYS A 28 14.96 -1.26 12.70
CA LYS A 28 15.20 -2.66 12.39
C LYS A 28 13.94 -3.35 11.88
N GLU A 29 12.80 -3.10 12.53
CA GLU A 29 11.50 -3.66 12.10
C GLU A 29 10.98 -3.03 10.80
N ALA A 30 11.33 -1.78 10.52
CA ALA A 30 11.05 -1.16 9.22
C ALA A 30 11.85 -1.82 8.07
N GLY A 31 12.83 -2.68 8.38
CA GLY A 31 13.67 -3.36 7.39
C GLY A 31 14.59 -2.41 6.61
N LEU A 32 14.82 -1.20 7.12
CA LEU A 32 15.65 -0.17 6.49
C LEU A 32 16.96 0.01 7.25
N THR A 33 18.02 0.38 6.53
CA THR A 33 19.29 0.74 7.16
C THR A 33 19.28 2.21 7.59
N LEU A 34 20.08 2.54 8.62
CA LEU A 34 20.22 3.92 9.07
C LEU A 34 20.78 4.83 7.98
N SER A 35 21.73 4.34 7.17
CA SER A 35 22.28 5.09 6.04
C SER A 35 21.22 5.42 5.00
N PHE A 36 20.36 4.45 4.66
CA PHE A 36 19.25 4.67 3.73
C PHE A 36 18.29 5.75 4.27
N LEU A 37 17.92 5.64 5.55
CA LEU A 37 16.99 6.59 6.16
C LEU A 37 17.60 7.99 6.29
N ASN A 38 18.91 8.09 6.55
CA ASN A 38 19.65 9.34 6.54
C ASN A 38 19.63 10.00 5.17
N ASP A 39 19.93 9.25 4.10
CA ASP A 39 19.92 9.78 2.74
C ASP A 39 18.51 10.22 2.32
N LEU A 40 17.49 9.42 2.63
CA LEU A 40 16.09 9.79 2.35
C LEU A 40 15.68 11.04 3.13
N THR A 41 16.07 11.17 4.39
CA THR A 41 15.82 12.36 5.22
C THR A 41 16.49 13.60 4.64
N LEU A 42 17.78 13.50 4.27
CA LEU A 42 18.53 14.58 3.65
C LEU A 42 17.92 15.03 2.32
N ARG A 43 17.58 14.08 1.43
CA ARG A 43 16.92 14.39 0.16
C ARG A 43 15.55 15.04 0.36
N THR A 44 14.80 14.58 1.36
CA THR A 44 13.48 15.15 1.70
C THR A 44 13.59 16.60 2.15
N LEU A 45 14.47 16.89 3.13
CA LEU A 45 14.69 18.27 3.60
C LEU A 45 15.30 19.17 2.51
N TYR A 46 16.09 18.60 1.59
CA TYR A 46 16.67 19.35 0.48
C TYR A 46 15.59 19.79 -0.52
N LEU A 47 14.67 18.89 -0.87
CA LEU A 47 13.62 19.17 -1.85
C LEU A 47 12.46 19.99 -1.27
N ARG A 48 12.05 19.72 -0.02
CA ARG A 48 10.87 20.34 0.62
C ARG A 48 11.20 21.51 1.53
N GLY A 49 12.48 21.73 1.84
CA GLY A 49 12.91 22.71 2.83
C GLY A 49 12.79 22.18 4.26
N GLY A 50 12.94 23.08 5.24
CA GLY A 50 12.90 22.72 6.66
C GLY A 50 11.52 22.31 7.14
N MET A 51 11.41 21.14 7.77
CA MET A 51 10.15 20.52 8.18
C MET A 51 10.10 20.28 9.69
N LEU A 52 8.90 20.22 10.27
CA LEU A 52 8.72 19.70 11.62
C LEU A 52 8.99 18.19 11.64
N GLY A 53 9.46 17.68 12.79
CA GLY A 53 9.68 16.24 12.97
C GLY A 53 8.43 15.41 12.67
N LEU A 54 7.26 15.88 13.13
CA LEU A 54 5.97 15.23 12.84
C LEU A 54 5.65 15.19 11.35
N ASP A 55 5.83 16.30 10.63
CA ASP A 55 5.54 16.40 9.20
C ASP A 55 6.48 15.51 8.39
N LEU A 56 7.75 15.42 8.81
CA LEU A 56 8.73 14.53 8.20
C LEU A 56 8.33 13.06 8.38
N ALA A 57 7.93 12.67 9.60
CA ALA A 57 7.46 11.32 9.90
C ALA A 57 6.23 10.94 9.06
N ARG A 58 5.22 11.82 9.02
CA ARG A 58 4.00 11.66 8.20
C ARG A 58 4.34 11.53 6.72
N PHE A 59 5.20 12.39 6.19
CA PHE A 59 5.61 12.36 4.78
C PHE A 59 6.33 11.06 4.40
N MET A 60 7.18 10.56 5.29
CA MET A 60 7.92 9.32 5.08
C MET A 60 7.07 8.07 5.40
N CYS A 61 5.82 8.24 5.86
CA CYS A 61 4.94 7.17 6.32
C CYS A 61 5.60 6.25 7.37
N LEU A 62 6.42 6.84 8.25
CA LEU A 62 7.08 6.13 9.34
C LEU A 62 6.73 6.77 10.68
N PRO A 63 6.55 5.98 11.76
CA PRO A 63 6.39 6.53 13.10
C PRO A 63 7.58 7.42 13.50
N PHE A 64 7.34 8.51 14.24
CA PHE A 64 8.41 9.46 14.59
C PHE A 64 9.59 8.78 15.29
N LYS A 65 9.33 7.82 16.18
CA LYS A 65 10.35 7.04 16.90
C LYS A 65 11.32 6.30 15.97
N VAL A 66 10.89 5.92 14.77
CA VAL A 66 11.74 5.25 13.76
C VAL A 66 12.68 6.26 13.11
N ILE A 67 12.18 7.45 12.77
CA ILE A 67 13.01 8.49 12.14
C ILE A 67 13.86 9.29 13.13
N GLU A 68 13.53 9.24 14.42
CA GLU A 68 14.25 9.97 15.47
C GLU A 68 15.72 9.57 15.53
N GLU A 69 16.05 8.30 15.30
CA GLU A 69 17.43 7.82 15.25
C GLU A 69 18.23 8.49 14.11
N SER A 70 17.64 8.60 12.93
CA SER A 70 18.23 9.29 11.77
C SER A 70 18.41 10.78 12.03
N LEU A 71 17.40 11.44 12.59
CA LEU A 71 17.47 12.86 12.94
C LEU A 71 18.57 13.14 13.98
N LYS A 72 18.69 12.28 15.00
CA LYS A 72 19.75 12.39 15.99
C LYS A 72 21.12 12.24 15.34
N PHE A 73 21.32 11.20 14.55
CA PHE A 73 22.59 10.95 13.86
C PHE A 73 22.98 12.12 12.95
N LEU A 74 22.06 12.59 12.10
CA LEU A 74 22.31 13.70 11.18
C LEU A 74 22.61 15.02 11.91
N LYS A 75 22.01 15.22 13.08
CA LYS A 75 22.30 16.39 13.93
C LYS A 75 23.71 16.30 14.53
N ASP A 76 24.06 15.15 15.07
CA ASP A 76 25.39 14.89 15.65
C ASP A 76 26.49 15.04 14.58
N GLU A 77 26.20 14.60 13.34
CA GLU A 77 27.03 14.78 12.15
C GLU A 77 26.98 16.20 11.55
N LYS A 78 26.29 17.15 12.19
CA LYS A 78 26.14 18.55 11.75
C LYS A 78 25.56 18.71 10.34
N CYS A 79 24.81 17.73 9.86
CA CYS A 79 24.11 17.79 8.58
C CYS A 79 22.77 18.52 8.70
N ILE A 80 22.13 18.44 9.87
CA ILE A 80 20.91 19.18 10.17
C ILE A 80 21.08 20.02 11.44
N GLU A 81 20.29 21.07 11.53
CA GLU A 81 20.15 21.91 12.70
C GLU A 81 18.68 22.00 13.13
N VAL A 82 18.46 22.28 14.41
CA VAL A 82 17.12 22.45 14.98
C VAL A 82 16.85 23.93 15.15
N ALA A 83 15.94 24.47 14.33
CA ALA A 83 15.54 25.87 14.37
C ALA A 83 14.33 26.06 15.27
N GLY A 84 14.52 25.85 16.57
CA GLY A 84 13.44 25.97 17.57
C GLY A 84 12.27 25.01 17.32
N GLY A 85 11.35 24.98 18.28
CA GLY A 85 10.10 24.22 18.24
C GLY A 85 9.26 24.62 19.46
N ASP A 86 7.95 24.42 19.39
CA ASP A 86 7.10 24.59 20.57
C ASP A 86 7.56 23.63 21.68
N LEU A 87 7.42 24.02 22.95
CA LEU A 87 7.99 23.35 24.14
C LEU A 87 7.67 21.85 24.31
N ILE A 88 6.90 21.24 23.42
CA ILE A 88 6.35 19.88 23.50
C ILE A 88 7.21 18.89 22.71
N GLY A 89 8.38 18.54 23.27
CA GLY A 89 9.18 17.39 22.82
C GLY A 89 9.87 17.50 21.45
N ARG A 90 10.56 16.44 21.02
CA ARG A 90 11.38 16.46 19.78
C ARG A 90 10.55 16.41 18.50
N VAL A 91 9.29 15.99 18.60
CA VAL A 91 8.35 15.86 17.47
C VAL A 91 7.97 17.23 16.91
N SER A 92 7.92 18.26 17.76
CA SER A 92 7.60 19.66 17.39
C SER A 92 8.79 20.46 16.87
N TYR A 93 9.99 19.88 16.86
CA TYR A 93 11.19 20.57 16.42
C TYR A 93 11.22 20.74 14.91
N ARG A 94 11.63 21.93 14.45
CA ARG A 94 11.88 22.19 13.03
C ARG A 94 13.32 21.85 12.68
N PHE A 95 13.51 20.97 11.71
CA PHE A 95 14.81 20.54 11.21
C PHE A 95 15.13 21.25 9.89
N ASN A 96 16.32 21.83 9.79
CA ASN A 96 16.83 22.45 8.57
C ASN A 96 18.17 21.82 8.19
N LEU A 97 18.47 21.81 6.89
CA LEU A 97 19.81 21.42 6.42
C LEU A 97 20.82 22.53 6.71
N THR A 98 21.97 22.13 7.23
CA THR A 98 23.18 22.94 7.22
C THR A 98 23.79 22.95 5.81
N GLU A 99 24.85 23.73 5.59
CA GLU A 99 25.58 23.70 4.32
C GLU A 99 26.18 22.31 4.03
N LEU A 100 26.72 21.64 5.05
CA LEU A 100 27.20 20.27 4.94
C LEU A 100 26.06 19.31 4.57
N GLY A 101 24.89 19.46 5.19
CA GLY A 101 23.70 18.68 4.88
C GLY A 101 23.22 18.88 3.44
N ARG A 102 23.21 20.13 2.95
CA ARG A 102 22.86 20.43 1.55
C ARG A 102 23.81 19.74 0.58
N ALA A 103 25.13 19.83 0.82
CA ALA A 103 26.12 19.17 -0.02
C ALA A 103 25.94 17.64 -0.03
N ARG A 104 25.77 17.01 1.14
CA ARG A 104 25.51 15.55 1.23
C ARG A 104 24.19 15.17 0.55
N ALA A 105 23.13 15.96 0.70
CA ALA A 105 21.85 15.72 0.04
C ALA A 105 21.95 15.77 -1.49
N GLN A 106 22.74 16.71 -2.04
CA GLN A 106 23.02 16.79 -3.47
C GLN A 106 23.74 15.55 -3.99
N GLU A 107 24.75 15.04 -3.26
CA GLU A 107 25.41 13.78 -3.63
C GLU A 107 24.44 12.59 -3.55
N ALA A 108 23.63 12.51 -2.50
CA ALA A 108 22.62 11.46 -2.36
C ALA A 108 21.56 11.51 -3.48
N MET A 109 21.20 12.70 -3.97
CA MET A 109 20.30 12.90 -5.12
C MET A 109 20.90 12.41 -6.44
N LYS A 110 22.22 12.51 -6.64
CA LYS A 110 22.89 11.96 -7.84
C LYS A 110 22.81 10.44 -7.90
N LEU A 111 22.82 9.79 -6.73
CA LEU A 111 22.72 8.33 -6.62
C LEU A 111 21.27 7.85 -6.75
N CYS A 112 20.33 8.56 -6.13
CA CYS A 112 18.92 8.21 -6.17
C CYS A 112 18.05 9.47 -6.02
N ALA A 113 17.20 9.73 -7.01
CA ALA A 113 16.32 10.89 -7.03
C ALA A 113 14.97 10.66 -6.31
N TYR A 114 14.75 9.46 -5.76
CA TYR A 114 13.51 9.14 -5.07
C TYR A 114 13.37 9.95 -3.77
N VAL A 115 12.26 10.68 -3.67
CA VAL A 115 11.82 11.41 -2.49
C VAL A 115 10.32 11.16 -2.31
N GLY A 116 9.96 10.43 -1.27
CA GLY A 116 8.59 10.01 -0.99
C GLY A 116 8.52 9.16 0.28
N PRO A 117 7.39 8.47 0.50
CA PRO A 117 7.23 7.51 1.59
C PRO A 117 8.39 6.50 1.62
N ALA A 118 8.78 6.07 2.82
CA ALA A 118 9.83 5.09 2.98
C ALA A 118 9.42 3.77 2.29
N PRO A 119 10.29 3.19 1.45
CA PRO A 119 9.96 1.94 0.78
C PRO A 119 9.91 0.79 1.78
N VAL A 120 9.08 -0.20 1.48
CA VAL A 120 8.97 -1.44 2.25
C VAL A 120 9.94 -2.49 1.67
N PRO A 121 10.61 -3.34 2.46
CA PRO A 121 11.39 -4.46 1.91
C PRO A 121 10.56 -5.34 0.96
N LEU A 122 11.18 -5.81 -0.13
CA LEU A 122 10.50 -6.69 -1.09
C LEU A 122 9.92 -7.93 -0.42
N GLU A 123 10.65 -8.53 0.53
CA GLU A 123 10.22 -9.74 1.25
C GLU A 123 8.92 -9.51 2.04
N ASP A 124 8.82 -8.38 2.74
CA ASP A 124 7.62 -8.00 3.49
C ASP A 124 6.43 -7.76 2.55
N TYR A 125 6.67 -7.11 1.40
CA TYR A 125 5.61 -6.92 0.41
C TYR A 125 5.16 -8.26 -0.19
N VAL A 126 6.09 -9.16 -0.50
CA VAL A 126 5.77 -10.52 -0.97
C VAL A 126 4.93 -11.26 0.06
N GLU A 127 5.29 -11.22 1.33
CA GLU A 127 4.49 -11.84 2.39
C GLU A 127 3.08 -11.25 2.44
N GLN A 128 2.95 -9.93 2.37
CA GLN A 128 1.65 -9.27 2.34
C GLN A 128 0.83 -9.69 1.12
N THR A 129 1.44 -9.84 -0.06
CA THR A 129 0.72 -10.33 -1.25
C THR A 129 0.18 -11.74 -1.08
N TYR A 130 0.85 -12.62 -0.33
CA TYR A 130 0.33 -13.95 -0.01
C TYR A 130 -0.81 -13.91 0.99
N ARG A 131 -0.73 -13.06 2.03
CA ARG A 131 -1.79 -12.88 3.03
C ARG A 131 -3.07 -12.31 2.44
N GLN A 132 -2.94 -11.39 1.48
CA GLN A 132 -4.05 -10.78 0.75
C GLN A 132 -4.36 -11.47 -0.57
N ALA A 133 -3.72 -12.61 -0.85
CA ALA A 133 -3.98 -13.35 -2.08
C ALA A 133 -5.46 -13.75 -2.08
N VAL A 134 -6.15 -13.30 -3.13
CA VAL A 134 -7.59 -13.44 -3.28
C VAL A 134 -7.92 -14.92 -3.53
N THR A 135 -8.05 -15.68 -2.45
CA THR A 135 -8.48 -17.06 -2.43
C THR A 135 -9.88 -17.11 -1.82
N GLY A 136 -10.82 -17.71 -2.53
CA GLY A 136 -12.20 -17.88 -2.02
C GLY A 136 -13.11 -16.66 -2.17
N ILE A 137 -12.97 -15.85 -3.23
CA ILE A 137 -13.99 -14.81 -3.56
C ILE A 137 -15.37 -15.45 -3.52
N GLY A 138 -16.28 -14.83 -2.77
CA GLY A 138 -17.71 -15.10 -2.83
C GLY A 138 -18.23 -14.89 -4.25
N CYS A 139 -18.33 -15.95 -5.05
CA CYS A 139 -18.85 -15.87 -6.41
C CYS A 139 -20.29 -16.39 -6.45
N SER A 140 -21.23 -15.50 -6.16
CA SER A 140 -22.65 -15.77 -6.42
C SER A 140 -23.02 -15.37 -7.86
N PRO A 141 -24.02 -16.04 -8.47
CA PRO A 141 -24.43 -15.74 -9.84
C PRO A 141 -24.90 -14.30 -10.05
N GLU A 142 -25.60 -13.70 -9.10
CA GLU A 142 -26.20 -12.37 -9.25
C GLU A 142 -25.16 -11.24 -9.39
N PRO A 143 -24.17 -11.07 -8.49
CA PRO A 143 -23.13 -10.04 -8.64
C PRO A 143 -22.24 -10.28 -9.86
N LEU A 144 -21.98 -11.55 -10.18
CA LEU A 144 -21.25 -11.89 -11.40
C LEU A 144 -22.03 -11.45 -12.65
N ARG A 145 -23.33 -11.77 -12.74
CA ARG A 145 -24.18 -11.31 -13.87
C ARG A 145 -24.25 -9.79 -13.95
N ALA A 146 -24.28 -9.09 -12.82
CA ALA A 146 -24.32 -7.63 -12.79
C ALA A 146 -23.08 -7.02 -13.48
N ALA A 147 -21.88 -7.54 -13.23
CA ALA A 147 -20.64 -7.09 -13.88
C ALA A 147 -20.65 -7.30 -15.40
N PHE A 148 -21.37 -8.32 -15.89
CA PHE A 148 -21.52 -8.61 -17.32
C PHE A 148 -22.76 -7.98 -17.97
N SER A 149 -23.58 -7.21 -17.24
CA SER A 149 -24.88 -6.72 -17.71
C SER A 149 -24.83 -5.85 -18.98
N HIS A 150 -23.68 -5.24 -19.26
CA HIS A 150 -23.43 -4.43 -20.46
C HIS A 150 -22.95 -5.26 -21.68
N LEU A 151 -22.81 -6.59 -21.54
CA LEU A 151 -22.32 -7.50 -22.57
C LEU A 151 -23.36 -8.56 -22.93
N VAL A 152 -23.46 -8.88 -24.23
CA VAL A 152 -24.25 -10.02 -24.70
C VAL A 152 -23.36 -11.25 -24.70
N ILE A 153 -23.55 -12.13 -23.72
CA ILE A 153 -22.71 -13.31 -23.51
C ILE A 153 -23.59 -14.57 -23.56
N PRO A 154 -23.20 -15.62 -24.33
CA PRO A 154 -23.88 -16.91 -24.29
C PRO A 154 -23.85 -17.53 -22.89
N ASP A 155 -24.95 -18.16 -22.47
CA ASP A 155 -25.04 -18.79 -21.14
C ASP A 155 -23.96 -19.86 -20.90
N GLU A 156 -23.52 -20.55 -21.96
CA GLU A 156 -22.42 -21.52 -21.91
C GLU A 156 -21.10 -20.87 -21.48
N LEU A 157 -20.79 -19.69 -22.02
CA LEU A 157 -19.58 -18.94 -21.67
C LEU A 157 -19.69 -18.37 -20.26
N PHE A 158 -20.86 -17.83 -19.89
CA PHE A 158 -21.10 -17.37 -18.52
C PHE A 158 -20.92 -18.50 -17.49
N SER A 159 -21.42 -19.70 -17.80
CA SER A 159 -21.33 -20.89 -16.94
C SER A 159 -19.88 -21.38 -16.76
N ALA A 160 -18.98 -21.08 -17.71
CA ALA A 160 -17.57 -21.41 -17.62
C ALA A 160 -16.75 -20.38 -16.82
N ILE A 161 -17.18 -19.11 -16.81
CA ILE A 161 -16.46 -18.01 -16.16
C ILE A 161 -16.49 -18.12 -14.64
N GLY A 162 -17.65 -18.40 -14.05
CA GLY A 162 -17.80 -18.49 -12.58
C GLY A 162 -16.80 -19.47 -11.93
N PRO A 163 -16.75 -20.74 -12.36
CA PRO A 163 -15.77 -21.70 -11.86
C PRO A 163 -14.32 -21.27 -12.11
N ALA A 164 -14.04 -20.61 -13.23
CA ALA A 164 -12.70 -20.13 -13.55
C ALA A 164 -12.23 -19.04 -12.57
N ILE A 165 -13.09 -18.08 -12.23
CA ILE A 165 -12.80 -17.03 -11.24
C ILE A 165 -12.58 -17.64 -9.85
N VAL A 166 -13.49 -18.53 -9.41
CA VAL A 166 -13.39 -19.19 -8.09
C VAL A 166 -12.13 -20.06 -8.00
N SER A 167 -11.69 -20.67 -9.10
CA SER A 167 -10.50 -21.50 -9.11
C SER A 167 -9.20 -20.73 -8.82
N GLY A 168 -9.19 -19.40 -8.96
CA GLY A 168 -7.99 -18.57 -8.83
C GLY A 168 -6.91 -18.88 -9.87
N ARG A 169 -7.23 -19.65 -10.92
CA ARG A 169 -6.29 -20.02 -11.98
C ARG A 169 -6.29 -19.00 -13.11
N SER A 170 -5.22 -19.01 -13.90
CA SER A 170 -5.14 -18.15 -15.08
C SER A 170 -6.22 -18.52 -16.11
N VAL A 171 -6.90 -17.48 -16.61
CA VAL A 171 -7.94 -17.60 -17.65
C VAL A 171 -7.37 -17.04 -18.95
N PHE A 172 -7.46 -17.81 -20.03
CA PHE A 172 -7.02 -17.38 -21.36
C PHE A 172 -8.21 -17.11 -22.28
N ILE A 173 -8.44 -15.84 -22.61
CA ILE A 173 -9.51 -15.40 -23.50
C ILE A 173 -8.95 -15.18 -24.90
N TYR A 174 -9.35 -16.01 -25.87
CA TYR A 174 -8.85 -15.97 -27.25
C TYR A 174 -9.98 -15.92 -28.28
N GLY A 175 -9.64 -15.51 -29.51
CA GLY A 175 -10.59 -15.40 -30.63
C GLY A 175 -10.28 -14.21 -31.55
N PRO A 176 -11.00 -14.05 -32.68
CA PRO A 176 -10.77 -12.98 -33.65
C PRO A 176 -10.95 -11.58 -33.04
N PRO A 177 -10.27 -10.52 -33.53
CA PRO A 177 -10.43 -9.15 -33.04
C PRO A 177 -11.89 -8.67 -33.17
N GLY A 178 -12.31 -7.78 -32.27
CA GLY A 178 -13.69 -7.26 -32.26
C GLY A 178 -14.73 -8.06 -31.46
N ASN A 179 -14.42 -9.29 -31.03
CA ASN A 179 -15.35 -10.15 -30.27
C ASN A 179 -15.40 -9.88 -28.75
N GLY A 180 -15.17 -8.64 -28.31
CA GLY A 180 -15.36 -8.26 -26.89
C GLY A 180 -14.40 -8.88 -25.87
N LYS A 181 -13.30 -9.54 -26.27
CA LYS A 181 -12.33 -10.17 -25.36
C LYS A 181 -11.81 -9.24 -24.26
N THR A 182 -11.42 -8.01 -24.64
CA THR A 182 -10.98 -6.98 -23.68
C THR A 182 -12.12 -6.56 -22.76
N SER A 183 -13.36 -6.49 -23.27
CA SER A 183 -14.53 -6.15 -22.46
C SER A 183 -14.84 -7.25 -21.44
N ILE A 184 -14.75 -8.53 -21.83
CA ILE A 184 -14.90 -9.66 -20.91
C ILE A 184 -13.83 -9.61 -19.82
N ALA A 185 -12.56 -9.41 -20.19
CA ALA A 185 -11.47 -9.30 -19.22
C ALA A 185 -11.68 -8.14 -18.23
N ARG A 186 -12.17 -6.99 -18.73
CA ARG A 186 -12.51 -5.83 -17.89
C ARG A 186 -13.67 -6.12 -16.94
N ALA A 187 -14.74 -6.75 -17.41
CA ALA A 187 -15.88 -7.14 -16.57
C ALA A 187 -15.47 -8.15 -15.48
N ILE A 188 -14.58 -9.09 -15.79
CA ILE A 188 -13.99 -9.99 -14.79
C ILE A 188 -13.19 -9.18 -13.76
N GLY A 189 -12.33 -8.27 -14.21
CA GLY A 189 -11.54 -7.42 -13.32
C GLY A 189 -12.41 -6.53 -12.42
N GLU A 190 -13.49 -5.96 -12.96
CA GLU A 190 -14.45 -5.15 -12.20
C GLU A 190 -15.18 -5.98 -11.15
N PHE A 191 -15.63 -7.19 -11.51
CA PHE A 191 -16.18 -8.13 -10.53
C PHE A 191 -15.16 -8.44 -9.42
N MET A 192 -13.90 -8.71 -9.78
CA MET A 192 -12.85 -9.03 -8.82
C MET A 192 -12.51 -7.85 -7.91
N ASN A 193 -12.48 -6.62 -8.42
CA ASN A 193 -12.25 -5.42 -7.60
C ASN A 193 -13.41 -5.19 -6.61
N ASN A 194 -14.65 -5.46 -7.02
CA ASN A 194 -15.83 -5.25 -6.18
C ASN A 194 -16.01 -6.38 -5.15
N ALA A 195 -15.73 -7.64 -5.53
CA ALA A 195 -15.96 -8.81 -4.70
C ALA A 195 -14.72 -9.26 -3.91
N GLY A 196 -13.52 -8.90 -4.37
CA GLY A 196 -12.23 -9.29 -3.77
C GLY A 196 -11.77 -8.40 -2.62
N GLY A 197 -12.46 -7.27 -2.38
CA GLY A 197 -12.16 -6.35 -1.29
C GLY A 197 -10.94 -5.46 -1.54
N GLU A 198 -10.44 -4.87 -0.45
CA GLU A 198 -9.33 -3.92 -0.47
C GLU A 198 -7.98 -4.67 -0.33
N VAL A 199 -6.94 -4.09 -0.93
CA VAL A 199 -5.58 -4.64 -0.93
C VAL A 199 -4.59 -3.61 -0.44
N TYR A 200 -3.58 -4.05 0.30
CA TYR A 200 -2.50 -3.16 0.75
C TYR A 200 -1.40 -3.14 -0.32
N VAL A 201 -1.15 -1.95 -0.86
CA VAL A 201 -0.11 -1.70 -1.86
C VAL A 201 0.83 -0.63 -1.31
N PRO A 202 2.14 -0.90 -1.16
CA PRO A 202 3.08 0.10 -0.70
C PRO A 202 3.30 1.16 -1.79
N TYR A 203 3.66 2.37 -1.37
CA TYR A 203 4.05 3.42 -2.32
C TYR A 203 5.26 3.00 -3.17
N ALA A 204 6.24 2.39 -2.52
CA ALA A 204 7.42 1.82 -3.14
C ALA A 204 7.93 0.63 -2.32
N PHE A 205 8.68 -0.27 -2.97
CA PHE A 205 9.45 -1.29 -2.28
C PHE A 205 10.95 -1.17 -2.58
N LEU A 206 11.76 -1.72 -1.69
CA LEU A 206 13.20 -1.83 -1.80
C LEU A 206 13.57 -3.25 -2.22
N ALA A 207 14.22 -3.37 -3.37
CA ALA A 207 14.82 -4.61 -3.85
C ALA A 207 16.32 -4.38 -4.03
N GLU A 208 17.12 -5.09 -3.23
CA GLU A 208 18.56 -4.85 -3.10
C GLU A 208 18.81 -3.36 -2.73
N ASN A 209 19.38 -2.58 -3.64
CA ASN A 209 19.64 -1.14 -3.47
C ASN A 209 18.77 -0.26 -4.40
N SER A 210 17.75 -0.85 -5.04
CA SER A 210 16.87 -0.14 -5.96
C SER A 210 15.50 0.09 -5.33
N ILE A 211 14.99 1.32 -5.48
CA ILE A 211 13.64 1.67 -5.07
C ILE A 211 12.73 1.55 -6.29
N ILE A 212 11.65 0.79 -6.16
CA ILE A 212 10.66 0.58 -7.22
C ILE A 212 9.32 1.11 -6.71
N THR A 213 8.79 2.13 -7.40
CA THR A 213 7.47 2.69 -7.11
C THR A 213 6.38 1.74 -7.61
N VAL A 214 5.40 1.43 -6.77
CA VAL A 214 4.28 0.55 -7.13
C VAL A 214 2.97 1.31 -7.18
N PHE A 215 2.74 2.20 -6.21
CA PHE A 215 1.51 2.96 -6.17
C PHE A 215 1.45 4.01 -7.30
N ASP A 216 0.63 3.70 -8.29
CA ASP A 216 0.24 4.58 -9.38
C ASP A 216 -1.17 5.14 -9.17
N GLN A 217 -1.32 6.46 -9.05
CA GLN A 217 -2.61 7.14 -8.86
C GLN A 217 -3.57 7.03 -10.06
N SER A 218 -3.06 6.67 -11.25
CA SER A 218 -3.88 6.46 -12.44
C SER A 218 -4.51 5.06 -12.48
N LEU A 219 -3.95 4.11 -11.71
CA LEU A 219 -4.38 2.71 -11.67
C LEU A 219 -5.00 2.34 -10.32
N HIS A 220 -4.40 2.76 -9.22
CA HIS A 220 -4.84 2.46 -7.87
C HIS A 220 -5.84 3.50 -7.39
N GLN A 221 -6.90 3.02 -6.76
CA GLN A 221 -7.87 3.83 -6.06
C GLN A 221 -7.67 3.59 -4.56
N LEU A 222 -7.53 4.68 -3.80
CA LEU A 222 -7.51 4.58 -2.35
C LEU A 222 -8.88 4.09 -1.90
N ALA A 223 -8.90 3.13 -0.97
CA ALA A 223 -10.13 2.77 -0.29
C ALA A 223 -10.67 4.03 0.41
N ASP A 224 -12.00 4.23 0.39
CA ASP A 224 -12.62 5.33 1.13
C ASP A 224 -12.18 5.24 2.59
N ASP A 225 -11.64 6.35 3.09
CA ASP A 225 -10.97 6.46 4.38
C ASP A 225 -12.00 6.37 5.52
N ARG A 226 -12.57 5.17 5.75
CA ARG A 226 -13.53 4.94 6.85
C ARG A 226 -12.89 5.12 8.23
N ASP A 227 -11.57 5.20 8.30
CA ASP A 227 -10.79 5.41 9.53
C ASP A 227 -10.29 6.87 9.70
N ALA A 228 -10.51 7.78 8.75
CA ALA A 228 -10.24 9.20 8.95
C ALA A 228 -11.05 9.78 10.14
N ASP A 229 -12.27 9.26 10.35
CA ASP A 229 -13.13 9.62 11.49
C ASP A 229 -12.61 9.10 12.84
N ARG A 230 -11.69 8.11 12.86
CA ARG A 230 -11.18 7.52 14.12
C ARG A 230 -9.94 8.19 14.67
N ILE A 231 -9.19 8.90 13.83
CA ILE A 231 -7.97 9.59 14.27
C ILE A 231 -8.33 10.92 14.93
N GLU A 232 -9.41 11.59 14.52
CA GLU A 232 -9.89 12.82 15.17
C GLU A 232 -10.38 12.58 16.61
N ASP A 233 -10.99 11.42 16.91
CA ASP A 233 -11.49 11.12 18.25
C ASP A 233 -10.36 10.81 19.27
N ASN A 234 -9.20 10.33 18.81
CA ASN A 234 -8.06 10.01 19.69
C ASN A 234 -7.16 11.22 19.99
N GLU A 235 -7.20 12.30 19.20
CA GLU A 235 -6.50 13.56 19.51
C GLU A 235 -7.30 14.44 20.49
N ALA A 236 -8.57 14.13 20.76
CA ALA A 236 -9.44 14.92 21.65
C ALA A 236 -9.36 14.53 23.15
N THR A 237 -8.57 13.52 23.55
CA THR A 237 -8.59 12.99 24.94
C THR A 237 -7.23 12.93 25.66
N ILE A 238 -6.25 13.81 25.36
CA ILE A 238 -5.09 13.99 26.27
C ILE A 238 -4.83 15.47 26.54
#